data_AF-A0A349MGC1-F1
#
_entry.id   AF-A0A349MGC1-F1
#
_cell.length_a   1.000
_cell.length_b   1.000
_cell.length_c   1.000
_cell.angle_alpha   90.00
_cell.angle_beta   90.00
_cell.angle_gamma   90.00
#
_symmetry.space_group_name_H-M   'P 1'
#
loop_
_entity.id
_entity.type
_entity.pdbx_description
1 polymer ?
#
loop_
_entity_poly.entity_id
_entity_poly.type
_entity_poly.pdbx_seq_one_letter_code
_entity_poly.pdbx_strand_id
1 'polypeptide(L)'
;MVLRLAKRLSNTYFSFRNSVSSAQRITHNTMEKVANLTLETSSDILTEGLSQLDLMKRVMTIPDIFAIHSSLWSSVGESCIDHLQLSMEEVIEAQIRLNNLVGHSLKEFSPMLQTSKGGSSASQ
;
A
#
# COMPACT_ATOMS: atom_id res chain seq x y z
N MET A 1 9.86 37.90 -21.75
CA MET A 1 9.24 36.59 -22.03
C MET A 1 9.94 35.45 -21.30
N VAL A 2 11.28 35.35 -21.40
CA VAL A 2 12.11 34.28 -20.80
C VAL A 2 11.88 34.09 -19.29
N LEU A 3 11.82 35.17 -18.50
CA LEU A 3 11.58 35.11 -17.06
C LEU A 3 10.23 34.47 -16.67
N ARG A 4 9.17 34.69 -17.47
CA ARG A 4 7.85 34.07 -17.22
C ARG A 4 7.87 32.57 -17.54
N LEU A 5 8.59 32.19 -18.59
CA LEU A 5 8.77 30.79 -18.98
C LEU A 5 9.58 30.03 -17.93
N ALA A 6 10.69 30.60 -17.47
CA ALA A 6 11.52 30.04 -16.40
C ALA A 6 10.75 29.85 -15.09
N LYS A 7 9.93 30.84 -14.70
CA LYS A 7 9.08 30.75 -13.50
C LYS A 7 8.01 29.66 -13.62
N ARG A 8 7.39 29.50 -14.81
CA ARG A 8 6.44 28.41 -15.08
C ARG A 8 7.10 27.04 -14.99
N LEU A 9 8.24 26.85 -15.66
CA LEU A 9 9.02 25.60 -15.62
C LEU A 9 9.42 25.22 -14.19
N SER A 10 9.88 26.21 -13.42
CA SER A 10 10.24 26.02 -12.02
C SER A 10 9.04 25.58 -11.17
N ASN A 11 7.88 26.23 -11.32
CA ASN A 11 6.67 25.84 -10.61
C ASN A 11 6.21 24.43 -11.00
N THR A 12 6.20 24.08 -12.29
CA THR A 12 5.86 22.73 -12.76
C THR A 12 6.81 21.68 -12.19
N TYR A 13 8.12 21.97 -12.14
CA TYR A 13 9.11 21.08 -11.54
C TYR A 13 8.86 20.86 -10.04
N PHE A 14 8.58 21.93 -9.28
CA PHE A 14 8.29 21.81 -7.86
C PHE A 14 7.02 20.99 -7.60
N SER A 15 5.94 21.25 -8.35
CA SER A 15 4.71 20.45 -8.25
C SER A 15 4.96 18.98 -8.61
N PHE A 16 5.71 18.70 -9.67
CA PHE A 16 6.03 17.32 -10.07
C PHE A 16 6.85 16.60 -8.99
N ARG A 17 7.88 17.24 -8.46
CA ARG A 17 8.69 16.68 -7.36
C ARG A 17 7.83 16.38 -6.13
N ASN A 18 6.92 17.27 -5.77
CA ASN A 18 6.01 17.09 -4.64
C ASN A 18 5.05 15.91 -4.87
N SER A 19 4.51 15.75 -6.07
CA SER A 19 3.69 14.59 -6.43
C SER A 19 4.48 13.28 -6.32
N VAL A 20 5.69 13.22 -6.87
CA VAL A 20 6.55 12.02 -6.76
C VAL A 20 6.86 11.69 -5.30
N SER A 21 7.24 12.70 -4.50
CA SER A 21 7.49 12.51 -3.07
C SER A 21 6.26 12.02 -2.31
N SER A 22 5.07 12.48 -2.69
CA SER A 22 3.81 12.07 -2.06
C SER A 22 3.46 10.63 -2.44
N ALA A 23 3.65 10.24 -3.70
CA ALA A 23 3.47 8.86 -4.16
C ALA A 23 4.41 7.91 -3.41
N GLN A 24 5.69 8.28 -3.28
CA GLN A 24 6.67 7.50 -2.53
C GLN A 24 6.26 7.31 -1.06
N ARG A 25 5.73 8.36 -0.42
CA ARG A 25 5.24 8.28 0.97
C ARG A 25 4.03 7.35 1.10
N ILE A 26 3.08 7.42 0.16
CA ILE A 26 1.93 6.51 0.15
C ILE A 26 2.41 5.07 0.05
N THR A 27 3.27 4.76 -0.92
CA THR A 27 3.80 3.40 -1.10
C THR A 27 4.58 2.92 0.11
N HIS A 28 5.44 3.77 0.69
CA HIS A 28 6.24 3.40 1.87
C HIS A 28 5.35 3.08 3.07
N ASN A 29 4.38 3.95 3.38
CA ASN A 29 3.47 3.74 4.51
C ASN A 29 2.64 2.46 4.32
N THR A 30 2.18 2.17 3.10
CA THR A 30 1.45 0.94 2.81
C THR A 30 2.33 -0.29 2.99
N MET A 31 3.58 -0.27 2.50
CA MET A 31 4.52 -1.37 2.71
C MET A 31 4.80 -1.60 4.20
N GLU A 32 4.97 -0.54 4.98
CA GLU A 32 5.18 -0.62 6.43
C GLU A 32 3.97 -1.26 7.13
N LYS A 33 2.75 -0.83 6.81
CA LYS A 33 1.54 -1.41 7.38
C LYS A 33 1.37 -2.89 7.03
N VAL A 34 1.56 -3.27 5.76
CA VAL A 34 1.47 -4.67 5.33
C VAL A 34 2.55 -5.50 6.03
N ALA A 35 3.77 -4.99 6.15
CA ALA A 35 4.84 -5.67 6.87
C ALA A 35 4.49 -5.88 8.36
N ASN A 36 3.92 -4.87 9.02
CA ASN A 36 3.47 -4.98 10.41
C ASN A 36 2.37 -6.03 10.57
N LEU A 37 1.37 -6.05 9.67
CA LEU A 37 0.35 -7.09 9.65
C LEU A 37 0.97 -8.48 9.48
N THR A 38 1.98 -8.63 8.61
CA THR A 38 2.64 -9.92 8.41
C THR A 38 3.40 -10.36 9.66
N LEU A 39 4.07 -9.44 10.35
CA LEU A 39 4.78 -9.73 11.60
C LEU A 39 3.82 -10.13 12.72
N GLU A 40 2.69 -9.43 12.85
CA GLU A 40 1.65 -9.74 13.83
C GLU A 40 1.06 -11.13 13.58
N THR A 41 0.58 -11.41 12.37
CA THR A 41 0.04 -12.74 12.01
C THR A 41 1.07 -13.85 12.22
N SER A 42 2.34 -13.61 11.88
CA SER A 42 3.41 -14.59 12.11
C SER A 42 3.64 -14.85 13.60
N SER A 43 3.59 -13.79 14.43
CA SER A 43 3.72 -13.90 15.89
C SER A 43 2.58 -14.70 16.51
N ASP A 44 1.35 -14.47 16.04
CA ASP A 44 0.17 -15.18 16.53
C ASP A 44 0.22 -16.66 16.17
N ILE A 45 0.55 -16.97 14.90
CA ILE A 45 0.74 -18.36 14.43
C ILE A 45 1.81 -19.08 15.24
N LEU A 46 2.94 -18.42 15.52
CA LEU A 46 4.02 -19.02 16.32
C LEU A 46 3.58 -19.26 17.76
N THR A 47 2.87 -18.31 18.36
CA THR A 47 2.38 -18.42 19.74
C THR A 47 1.39 -19.56 19.88
N GLU A 48 0.43 -19.65 18.95
CA GLU A 48 -0.54 -20.74 18.91
C GLU A 48 0.13 -22.09 18.66
N GLY A 49 1.08 -22.15 17.71
CA GLY A 49 1.86 -23.36 17.44
C GLY A 49 2.63 -23.86 18.65
N LEU A 50 3.26 -22.96 19.42
CA LEU A 50 3.95 -23.31 20.67
C LEU A 50 2.99 -23.80 21.75
N SER A 51 1.81 -23.17 21.88
CA SER A 51 0.76 -23.59 22.82
C SER A 51 0.27 -25.02 22.50
N GLN A 52 -0.02 -25.29 21.23
CA GLN A 52 -0.48 -26.61 20.77
C GLN A 52 0.61 -27.68 20.93
N LEU A 53 1.88 -27.36 20.70
CA LEU A 53 3.00 -28.27 20.99
C LEU A 53 3.10 -28.61 22.48
N ASP A 54 2.84 -27.65 23.38
CA ASP A 54 2.82 -27.92 24.82
C ASP A 54 1.63 -28.82 25.21
N LEU A 55 0.47 -28.61 24.59
CA LEU A 55 -0.69 -29.49 24.76
C LEU A 55 -0.40 -30.91 24.29
N MET A 56 0.19 -31.08 23.09
CA MET A 56 0.53 -32.40 22.54
C MET A 56 1.49 -33.18 23.44
N LYS A 57 2.40 -32.53 24.15
CA LYS A 57 3.29 -33.19 25.14
C LYS A 57 2.53 -33.77 26.33
N ARG A 58 1.34 -33.24 26.63
CA ARG A 58 0.52 -33.61 27.80
C ARG A 58 -0.53 -34.67 27.48
N VAL A 59 -0.81 -34.95 26.20
CA VAL A 59 -1.81 -35.95 25.78
C VAL A 59 -1.16 -37.24 25.26
N MET A 60 -1.76 -38.39 25.57
CA MET A 60 -1.16 -39.72 25.32
C MET A 60 -1.73 -40.46 24.10
N THR A 61 -2.84 -40.00 23.51
CA THR A 61 -3.50 -40.75 22.44
C THR A 61 -3.30 -40.10 21.06
N ILE A 62 -3.16 -40.94 20.04
CA ILE A 62 -3.05 -40.51 18.64
C ILE A 62 -4.28 -39.66 18.21
N PRO A 63 -5.54 -40.00 18.56
CA PRO A 63 -6.69 -39.15 18.27
C PRO A 63 -6.59 -37.72 18.81
N ASP A 64 -6.10 -37.54 20.04
CA ASP A 64 -5.98 -36.20 20.65
C ASP A 64 -4.93 -35.35 19.92
N ILE A 65 -3.82 -35.97 19.54
CA ILE A 65 -2.78 -35.36 18.70
C ILE A 65 -3.37 -34.89 17.37
N PHE A 66 -4.18 -35.71 16.72
CA PHE A 66 -4.86 -35.32 15.46
C PHE A 66 -5.85 -34.16 15.66
N ALA A 67 -6.62 -34.16 16.76
CA ALA A 67 -7.56 -33.09 17.06
C ALA A 67 -6.84 -31.74 17.28
N ILE A 68 -5.76 -31.74 18.06
CA ILE A 68 -4.89 -30.58 18.28
C ILE A 68 -4.33 -30.08 16.93
N HIS A 69 -3.78 -30.99 16.12
CA HIS A 69 -3.17 -30.61 14.85
C HIS A 69 -4.18 -30.03 13.87
N SER A 70 -5.39 -30.61 13.79
CA SER A 70 -6.47 -30.08 12.95
C SER A 70 -6.93 -28.70 13.40
N SER A 71 -7.03 -28.48 14.72
CA SER A 71 -7.38 -27.17 15.29
C SER A 71 -6.33 -26.11 14.93
N LEU A 72 -5.04 -26.46 15.07
CA LEU A 72 -3.95 -25.57 14.71
C LEU A 72 -4.01 -25.17 13.22
N TRP A 73 -4.16 -26.14 12.31
CA TRP A 73 -4.25 -25.83 10.88
C TRP A 73 -5.46 -24.98 10.53
N SER A 74 -6.60 -25.21 11.19
CA SER A 74 -7.78 -24.37 11.01
C SER A 74 -7.52 -22.93 11.44
N SER A 75 -6.96 -22.73 12.64
CA SER A 75 -6.63 -21.41 13.17
C SER A 75 -5.58 -20.70 12.32
N VAL A 76 -4.51 -21.39 11.91
CA VAL A 76 -3.49 -20.83 10.99
C VAL A 76 -4.12 -20.44 9.65
N GLY A 77 -5.03 -21.26 9.12
CA GLY A 77 -5.76 -20.95 7.88
C GLY A 77 -6.60 -19.70 8.00
N GLU A 78 -7.35 -19.56 9.10
CA GLU A 78 -8.17 -18.39 9.40
C GLU A 78 -7.30 -17.13 9.54
N SER A 79 -6.25 -17.15 10.35
CA SER A 79 -5.31 -16.03 10.49
C SER A 79 -4.65 -15.63 9.16
N CYS A 80 -4.32 -16.60 8.30
CA CYS A 80 -3.80 -16.29 6.96
C CYS A 80 -4.84 -15.59 6.08
N ILE A 81 -6.10 -16.02 6.13
CA ILE A 81 -7.19 -15.40 5.35
C ILE A 81 -7.43 -13.97 5.84
N ASP A 82 -7.50 -13.76 7.15
CA ASP A 82 -7.69 -12.44 7.76
C ASP A 82 -6.54 -11.50 7.40
N HIS A 83 -5.30 -11.99 7.47
CA HIS A 83 -4.11 -11.25 7.05
C HIS A 83 -4.19 -10.80 5.59
N LEU A 84 -4.60 -11.70 4.69
CA LEU A 84 -4.75 -11.40 3.27
C LEU A 84 -5.84 -10.36 3.03
N GLN A 85 -6.95 -10.43 3.75
CA GLN A 85 -8.05 -9.46 3.65
C GLN A 85 -7.58 -8.07 4.09
N LEU A 86 -7.00 -7.94 5.27
CA LEU A 86 -6.50 -6.66 5.80
C LEU A 86 -5.37 -6.08 4.92
N SER A 87 -4.46 -6.91 4.46
CA SER A 87 -3.39 -6.47 3.55
C SER A 87 -3.94 -5.96 2.22
N MET A 88 -5.00 -6.60 1.70
CA MET A 88 -5.67 -6.18 0.48
C MET A 88 -6.37 -4.83 0.66
N GLU A 89 -7.03 -4.60 1.80
CA GLU A 89 -7.65 -3.31 2.13
C GLU A 89 -6.62 -2.18 2.13
N GLU A 90 -5.46 -2.39 2.74
CA GLU A 90 -4.37 -1.42 2.76
C GLU A 90 -3.81 -1.10 1.37
N VAL A 91 -3.70 -2.12 0.50
CA VAL A 91 -3.27 -1.95 -0.90
C VAL A 91 -4.33 -1.20 -1.72
N ILE A 92 -5.62 -1.52 -1.55
CA ILE A 92 -6.72 -0.83 -2.23
C ILE A 92 -6.77 0.64 -1.81
N GLU A 93 -6.64 0.92 -0.51
CA GLU A 93 -6.61 2.30 -0.01
C GLU A 93 -5.44 3.08 -0.63
N ALA A 94 -4.25 2.46 -0.68
CA ALA A 94 -3.08 3.05 -1.32
C ALA A 94 -3.32 3.34 -2.81
N GLN A 95 -3.94 2.40 -3.53
CA GLN A 95 -4.27 2.55 -4.94
C GLN A 95 -5.23 3.73 -5.17
N ILE A 96 -6.26 3.88 -4.34
CA ILE A 96 -7.19 5.02 -4.41
C ILE A 96 -6.45 6.33 -4.18
N ARG A 97 -5.60 6.40 -3.14
CA ARG A 97 -4.79 7.60 -2.83
C ARG A 97 -3.84 7.96 -3.98
N LEU A 98 -3.19 6.97 -4.58
CA LEU A 98 -2.32 7.16 -5.75
C LEU A 98 -3.10 7.64 -6.98
N ASN A 99 -4.25 7.04 -7.27
CA ASN A 99 -5.11 7.46 -8.38
C ASN A 99 -5.58 8.92 -8.21
N ASN A 100 -5.96 9.31 -6.99
CA ASN A 100 -6.33 10.68 -6.68
C ASN A 100 -5.16 11.65 -6.87
N LEU A 101 -3.96 11.26 -6.44
CA LEU A 101 -2.74 12.05 -6.62
C LEU A 101 -2.37 12.23 -8.10
N VAL A 102 -2.46 11.16 -8.90
CA VAL A 102 -2.25 11.21 -10.35
C VAL A 102 -3.31 12.09 -11.01
N GLY A 103 -4.58 11.91 -10.66
CA GLY A 103 -5.68 12.72 -11.17
C GLY A 103 -5.52 14.22 -10.86
N HIS A 104 -5.10 14.55 -9.64
CA HIS A 104 -4.78 15.93 -9.25
C HIS A 104 -3.61 16.48 -10.08
N SER A 105 -2.52 15.71 -10.18
CA SER A 105 -1.33 16.11 -10.93
C SER A 105 -1.65 16.35 -12.42
N LEU A 106 -2.46 15.48 -13.04
CA LEU A 106 -2.90 15.65 -14.43
C LEU A 106 -3.75 16.90 -14.63
N LYS A 107 -4.66 17.21 -13.70
CA LYS A 107 -5.46 18.44 -13.73
C LYS A 107 -4.59 19.68 -13.60
N GLU A 108 -3.53 19.62 -12.79
CA GLU A 108 -2.59 20.73 -12.61
C GLU A 108 -1.69 20.94 -13.84
N PHE A 109 -1.19 19.85 -14.45
CA PHE A 109 -0.26 19.93 -15.58
C PHE A 109 -0.93 20.12 -16.94
N SER A 110 -2.15 19.61 -17.15
CA SER A 110 -2.84 19.66 -18.46
C SER A 110 -3.03 21.09 -19.00
N PRO A 111 -3.52 22.08 -18.21
CA PRO A 111 -3.61 23.47 -18.65
C PRO A 111 -2.24 24.10 -18.95
N MET A 112 -1.19 23.68 -18.25
CA MET A 112 0.17 24.19 -18.48
C MET A 112 0.73 23.74 -19.84
N LEU A 113 0.44 22.51 -20.27
CA LEU A 113 0.86 21.95 -21.56
C LEU A 113 0.10 22.57 -22.75
N GLN A 114 -1.17 22.91 -22.57
CA GLN A 114 -2.03 23.49 -23.62
C GLN A 114 -1.69 24.95 -23.98
N THR A 115 -0.91 25.64 -23.14
CA THR A 115 -0.54 27.05 -23.40
C THR A 115 0.46 27.26 -24.55
N SER A 116 0.88 26.19 -25.24
CA SER A 116 1.74 26.26 -26.43
C SER A 116 1.00 26.52 -27.75
N LYS A 117 -0.34 26.42 -27.81
CA LYS A 117 -1.11 26.54 -29.08
C LYS A 117 -1.83 27.88 -29.32
N GLY A 118 -1.69 28.88 -28.44
CA GLY A 118 -2.48 30.13 -28.52
C GLY A 118 -1.74 31.38 -29.04
N GLY A 119 -0.63 31.23 -29.77
CA GLY A 119 0.30 32.33 -30.08
C GLY A 119 0.36 32.81 -31.54
N SER A 120 -0.53 32.38 -32.43
CA SER A 120 -0.47 32.76 -33.85
C SER A 120 -1.84 33.13 -34.41
N SER A 121 -2.38 34.26 -33.95
CA SER A 121 -3.38 35.03 -34.71
C SER A 121 -3.56 36.42 -34.08
N ALA A 122 -2.48 37.19 -34.04
CA ALA A 122 -2.54 38.62 -33.83
C ALA A 122 -1.40 39.22 -34.64
N SER A 123 -1.67 39.51 -35.92
CA SER A 123 -1.11 40.61 -36.71
C SER A 123 -1.40 40.39 -38.20
N GLN A 124 -2.16 41.34 -38.74
CA GLN A 124 -2.39 41.70 -40.16
C GLN A 124 -3.49 40.94 -40.90
#